data_AF-A0A1Z5HU58-F1
#
_entry.id   AF-A0A1Z5HU58-F1
#
_cell.length_a   1.000
_cell.length_b   1.000
_cell.length_c   1.000
_cell.angle_alpha   90.00
_cell.angle_beta   90.00
_cell.angle_gamma   90.00
#
_symmetry.space_group_name_H-M   'P 1'
#
loop_
_entity.id
_entity.type
_entity.pdbx_description
1 polymer ?
#
loop_
_entity_poly.entity_id
_entity_poly.type
_entity_poly.pdbx_seq_one_letter_code
_entity_poly.pdbx_strand_id
1 'polypeptide(L)' 'MDKEAEIRRLEQEIDDLKRRFPAHSLKPAMFRQLEELEERLEELKKSLTRN' A
#
# COMPACT_ATOMS: atom_id res chain seq x y z
N MET A 1 18.22 -4.17 -5.11
CA MET A 1 16.86 -4.70 -4.99
C MET A 1 15.97 -3.81 -5.85
N ASP A 2 15.22 -4.40 -6.77
CA ASP A 2 14.37 -3.65 -7.70
C ASP A 2 13.26 -2.93 -6.95
N LYS A 3 13.39 -1.61 -6.80
CA LYS A 3 12.36 -0.75 -6.19
C LYS A 3 11.01 -0.92 -6.90
N GLU A 4 11.03 -1.17 -8.19
CA GLU A 4 9.83 -1.45 -9.00
C GLU A 4 9.15 -2.76 -8.58
N ALA A 5 9.91 -3.79 -8.23
CA ALA A 5 9.34 -5.04 -7.73
C ALA A 5 8.70 -4.85 -6.35
N GLU A 6 9.31 -4.04 -5.48
CA GLU A 6 8.77 -3.69 -4.17
C GLU A 6 7.46 -2.89 -4.29
N ILE A 7 7.43 -1.90 -5.19
CA ILE A 7 6.23 -1.10 -5.51
C ILE A 7 5.09 -2.01 -5.96
N ARG A 8 5.35 -2.93 -6.89
CA ARG A 8 4.31 -3.88 -7.37
C ARG A 8 3.78 -4.77 -6.25
N ARG A 9 4.63 -5.24 -5.35
CA ARG A 9 4.20 -6.03 -4.19
C ARG A 9 3.30 -5.23 -3.26
N LEU A 10 3.69 -4.00 -2.92
CA LEU A 10 2.90 -3.12 -2.06
C LEU A 10 1.54 -2.79 -2.69
N GLU A 11 1.50 -2.50 -3.99
CA GLU A 11 0.23 -2.26 -4.71
C GLU A 11 -0.70 -3.48 -4.64
N GLN A 12 -0.13 -4.68 -4.75
CA GLN A 12 -0.88 -5.92 -4.72
C GLN A 12 -1.42 -6.22 -3.31
N GLU A 13 -0.60 -5.99 -2.27
CA GLU A 13 -1.04 -6.10 -0.88
C GLU A 13 -2.15 -5.09 -0.54
N ILE A 14 -2.05 -3.86 -1.03
CA ILE A 14 -3.08 -2.84 -0.86
C ILE A 14 -4.39 -3.26 -1.54
N ASP A 15 -4.34 -3.75 -2.78
CA ASP A 15 -5.55 -4.17 -3.50
C ASP A 15 -6.22 -5.38 -2.81
N ASP A 16 -5.42 -6.36 -2.38
CA ASP A 16 -5.93 -7.50 -1.63
C ASP A 16 -6.49 -7.10 -0.25
N LEU A 17 -5.88 -6.12 0.41
CA LEU A 17 -6.39 -5.58 1.66
C LEU A 17 -7.73 -4.86 1.43
N LYS A 18 -7.82 -4.00 0.41
CA LYS A 18 -9.05 -3.29 0.01
C LYS A 18 -10.17 -4.23 -0.40
N ARG A 19 -9.88 -5.32 -1.11
CA ARG A 19 -10.87 -6.36 -1.46
C ARG A 19 -11.43 -7.09 -0.24
N ARG A 20 -10.63 -7.22 0.81
CA ARG A 20 -11.04 -7.84 2.09
C ARG A 20 -11.78 -6.86 3.00
N PHE A 21 -11.93 -5.59 2.61
CA PHE A 21 -12.61 -4.60 3.44
C PHE A 21 -14.11 -4.91 3.57
N PRO A 22 -14.64 -4.93 4.81
CA PRO A 22 -16.08 -5.06 5.01
C PRO A 22 -16.78 -3.78 4.52
N ALA A 23 -17.75 -3.92 3.62
CA ALA A 23 -18.47 -2.80 2.98
C ALA A 23 -19.10 -1.79 3.96
N HIS A 24 -19.34 -2.20 5.22
CA HIS A 24 -20.00 -1.38 6.24
C HIS A 24 -19.23 -1.26 7.55
N SER A 25 -18.03 -1.86 7.67
CA SER A 25 -17.31 -1.90 8.96
C SER A 25 -15.80 -1.96 8.76
N LEU A 26 -15.25 -0.88 8.21
CA LEU A 26 -13.81 -0.67 8.17
C LEU A 26 -13.24 -0.56 9.57
N LYS A 27 -12.50 -1.58 10.00
CA LYS A 27 -11.86 -1.58 11.32
C LYS A 27 -10.72 -0.55 11.33
N PRO A 28 -10.55 0.26 12.39
CA PRO A 28 -9.45 1.22 12.49
C PRO A 28 -8.05 0.60 12.36
N ALA A 29 -7.91 -0.68 12.70
CA ALA A 29 -6.66 -1.42 12.48
C ALA A 29 -6.38 -1.71 10.99
N MET A 30 -7.42 -2.05 10.22
CA MET A 30 -7.30 -2.25 8.76
C MET A 30 -7.05 -0.93 8.03
N PHE A 31 -7.69 0.15 8.49
CA PHE A 31 -7.46 1.49 7.93
C PHE A 31 -6.01 1.95 8.17
N ARG A 32 -5.50 1.85 9.40
CA ARG A 32 -4.10 2.17 9.70
C ARG A 32 -3.11 1.33 8.91
N GLN A 33 -3.38 0.03 8.74
CA GLN A 33 -2.53 -0.84 7.94
C GLN A 33 -2.53 -0.42 6.46
N LEU A 34 -3.67 0.00 5.93
CA LEU A 34 -3.76 0.53 4.58
C LEU A 34 -2.97 1.84 4.43
N GLU A 35 -3.15 2.79 5.36
CA GLU A 35 -2.41 4.06 5.35
C GLU A 35 -0.89 3.83 5.35
N GLU A 36 -0.40 2.91 6.20
CA GLU A 36 1.03 2.59 6.28
C GLU A 36 1.58 1.99 4.98
N LEU A 37 0.81 1.10 4.33
CA LEU A 37 1.18 0.52 3.03
C LEU A 37 1.18 1.59 1.92
N GLU A 38 0.18 2.47 1.91
CA GLU A 38 0.05 3.56 0.93
C GLU A 38 1.17 4.60 1.09
N GLU A 39 1.49 4.99 2.32
CA GLU A 39 2.57 5.93 2.62
C GLU A 39 3.92 5.38 2.16
N ARG A 40 4.21 4.10 2.47
CA ARG A 40 5.44 3.44 2.05
C ARG A 40 5.56 3.29 0.53
N LEU A 41 4.45 3.00 -0.14
CA LEU A 41 4.37 2.98 -1.61
C LEU A 41 4.69 4.36 -2.19
N GLU A 42 4.12 5.43 -1.61
CA GLU A 42 4.34 6.79 -2.06
C GLU A 42 5.80 7.23 -1.87
N GLU A 43 6.42 6.90 -0.73
CA GLU A 43 7.84 7.15 -0.49
C GLU A 43 8.74 6.45 -1.52
N LEU A 44 8.46 5.17 -1.80
CA LEU A 44 9.21 4.42 -2.80
C LEU A 44 9.07 5.02 -4.19
N LYS A 45 7.84 5.39 -4.59
CA LYS A 45 7.56 6.08 -5.86
C LYS A 45 8.28 7.43 -5.94
N LYS A 46 8.23 8.25 -4.89
CA LYS A 46 8.97 9.52 -4.81
C LYS A 46 10.48 9.30 -4.95
N SER A 47 11.01 8.26 -4.33
CA SER A 47 12.44 7.91 -4.41
C SER A 47 12.87 7.43 -5.80
N LEU A 48 11.92 6.86 -6.58
CA LEU A 48 12.15 6.37 -7.93
C LEU A 48 12.07 7.51 -8.95
N THR A 49 11.08 8.40 -8.82
CA THR A 49 10.89 9.57 -9.70
C THR A 49 11.94 10.67 -9.48
N ARG A 50 12.61 10.70 -8.32
CA ARG A 50 13.64 11.69 -7.97
C ARG A 50 15.08 11.26 -8.32
N ASN A 51 15.26 10.15 -9.05
CA ASN A 51 16.52 9.78 -9.70
C ASN A 51 16.44 10.07 -11.19
#